data_AF-A0A7S2JDL3-F1
#
_entry.id   AF-A0A7S2JDL3-F1
#
_cell.length_a   1.000
_cell.length_b   1.000
_cell.length_c   1.000
_cell.angle_alpha   90.00
_cell.angle_beta   90.00
_cell.angle_gamma   90.00
#
_symmetry.space_group_name_H-M   'P 1'
#
loop_
_entity.id
_entity.type
_entity.pdbx_description
1 polymer ?
#
loop_
_entity_poly.entity_id
_entity_poly.type
_entity_poly.pdbx_seq_one_letter_code
_entity_poly.pdbx_strand_id
1 'polypeptide(L)'
;QLPSGQPFLNEGALHVLSVNRREAHAIKLVEMATSNKAFSTEEVHVFLNTQAVGVFFESPPMCYYGESPIAYASVFGLRKLVRAMLDTGFVSLNENVGKLLGFLPLHAVTASGNPRMYNFLARELPEIQLKNGSGIAAPAEKFAITKFGRLSSLNLDDMTPLQIAAKLAMRLMYQHILKAE
;
A
#
# COMPACT_ATOMS: atom_id res chain seq x y z
N GLN A 1 -19.43 8.89 -14.87
CA GLN A 1 -20.16 9.50 -13.73
C GLN A 1 -20.54 8.37 -12.78
N LEU A 2 -20.25 8.54 -11.48
CA LEU A 2 -20.70 7.61 -10.44
C LEU A 2 -22.23 7.57 -10.40
N PRO A 3 -22.87 6.42 -10.18
CA PRO A 3 -24.27 6.38 -9.75
C PRO A 3 -24.41 7.23 -8.49
N SER A 4 -25.39 8.13 -8.46
CA SER A 4 -25.59 9.06 -7.34
C SER A 4 -25.67 8.31 -6.01
N GLY A 5 -24.77 8.60 -5.08
CA GLY A 5 -24.85 8.13 -3.69
C GLY A 5 -23.93 6.97 -3.28
N GLN A 6 -23.15 6.37 -4.19
CA GLN A 6 -22.14 5.37 -3.78
C GLN A 6 -20.79 6.04 -3.42
N PRO A 7 -20.30 5.90 -2.17
CA PRO A 7 -19.05 6.54 -1.75
C PRO A 7 -17.80 5.89 -2.35
N PHE A 8 -17.89 4.61 -2.74
CA PHE A 8 -16.79 3.81 -3.31
C PHE A 8 -17.24 3.10 -4.59
N LEU A 9 -16.29 2.86 -5.50
CA LEU A 9 -16.34 1.87 -6.55
C LEU A 9 -15.18 0.90 -6.38
N ASN A 10 -15.40 -0.34 -6.84
CA ASN A 10 -14.37 -1.38 -6.95
C ASN A 10 -13.67 -1.71 -5.61
N GLU A 11 -14.31 -1.38 -4.48
CA GLU A 11 -13.85 -1.82 -3.16
C GLU A 11 -13.92 -3.35 -3.09
N GLY A 12 -12.76 -3.99 -3.07
CA GLY A 12 -12.62 -5.42 -2.84
C GLY A 12 -12.57 -5.82 -1.36
N ALA A 13 -12.73 -7.12 -1.09
CA ALA A 13 -12.69 -7.69 0.26
C ALA A 13 -11.41 -7.34 1.04
N LEU A 14 -10.26 -7.21 0.37
CA LEU A 14 -9.00 -6.83 1.02
C LEU A 14 -9.01 -5.40 1.56
N HIS A 15 -9.69 -4.46 0.90
CA HIS A 15 -9.87 -3.10 1.42
C HIS A 15 -10.68 -3.12 2.71
N VAL A 16 -11.84 -3.80 2.67
CA VAL A 16 -12.76 -3.95 3.81
C VAL A 16 -12.06 -4.61 5.00
N LEU A 17 -11.35 -5.71 4.77
CA LEU A 17 -10.64 -6.41 5.85
C LEU A 17 -9.48 -5.57 6.40
N SER A 18 -8.83 -4.76 5.55
CA SER A 18 -7.73 -3.88 5.98
C SER A 18 -8.19 -2.75 6.89
N VAL A 19 -9.23 -2.00 6.48
CA VAL A 19 -9.78 -0.90 7.30
C VAL A 19 -10.36 -1.41 8.62
N ASN A 20 -10.95 -2.61 8.61
CA ASN A 20 -11.46 -3.26 9.82
C ASN A 20 -10.39 -4.01 10.63
N ARG A 21 -9.10 -3.89 10.26
CA ARG A 21 -7.95 -4.51 10.93
C ARG A 21 -8.10 -6.03 11.13
N ARG A 22 -8.78 -6.72 10.22
CA ARG A 22 -8.98 -8.18 10.25
C ARG A 22 -7.82 -8.91 9.57
N GLU A 23 -6.59 -8.62 10.03
CA GLU A 23 -5.34 -9.06 9.37
C GLU A 23 -5.29 -10.57 9.10
N ALA A 24 -5.62 -11.39 10.11
CA ALA A 24 -5.63 -12.86 9.95
C ALA A 24 -6.60 -13.36 8.88
N HIS A 25 -7.77 -12.71 8.74
CA HIS A 25 -8.75 -13.09 7.72
C HIS A 25 -8.30 -12.65 6.33
N ALA A 26 -7.67 -11.47 6.23
CA ALA A 26 -7.11 -10.99 4.98
C ALA A 26 -5.97 -11.89 4.49
N ILE A 27 -5.07 -12.32 5.39
CA ILE A 27 -3.99 -13.27 5.07
C ILE A 27 -4.59 -14.59 4.57
N LYS A 28 -5.56 -15.15 5.30
CA LYS A 28 -6.24 -16.38 4.88
C LYS A 28 -6.90 -16.24 3.50
N LEU A 29 -7.46 -15.07 3.19
CA LEU A 29 -8.04 -14.81 1.88
C LEU A 29 -6.98 -14.80 0.76
N VAL A 30 -5.82 -14.20 1.00
CA VAL A 30 -4.67 -14.23 0.07
C VAL A 30 -4.18 -15.67 -0.13
N GLU A 31 -4.02 -16.43 0.95
CA GLU A 31 -3.63 -17.85 0.90
C GLU A 31 -4.63 -18.69 0.11
N MET A 32 -5.93 -18.50 0.35
CA MET A 32 -6.98 -19.19 -0.38
C MET A 32 -6.98 -18.84 -1.87
N ALA A 33 -6.80 -17.57 -2.23
CA ALA A 33 -6.73 -17.15 -3.63
C ALA A 33 -5.52 -17.76 -4.35
N THR A 34 -4.36 -17.80 -3.69
CA THR A 34 -3.09 -18.24 -4.30
C THR A 34 -2.88 -19.76 -4.31
N SER A 35 -3.45 -20.49 -3.35
CA SER A 35 -3.30 -21.95 -3.25
C SER A 35 -4.40 -22.74 -3.96
N ASN A 36 -5.53 -22.10 -4.26
CA ASN A 36 -6.66 -22.75 -4.90
C ASN A 36 -6.48 -22.78 -6.43
N LYS A 37 -6.36 -24.00 -6.98
CA LYS A 37 -6.24 -24.25 -8.42
C LYS A 37 -7.45 -23.82 -9.25
N ALA A 38 -8.57 -23.47 -8.61
CA ALA A 38 -9.75 -22.94 -9.28
C ALA A 38 -9.54 -21.53 -9.83
N PHE A 39 -8.58 -20.76 -9.30
CA PHE A 39 -8.26 -19.43 -9.79
C PHE A 39 -7.03 -19.48 -10.71
N SER A 40 -7.14 -18.82 -11.85
CA SER A 40 -6.02 -18.54 -12.72
C SER A 40 -5.08 -17.51 -12.09
N THR A 41 -3.83 -17.50 -12.53
CA THR A 41 -2.83 -16.50 -12.13
C THR A 41 -3.32 -15.07 -12.35
N GLU A 42 -4.03 -14.83 -13.46
CA GLU A 42 -4.57 -13.51 -13.79
C GLU A 42 -5.68 -13.08 -12.82
N GLU A 43 -6.58 -13.98 -12.45
CA GLU A 43 -7.64 -13.67 -11.47
C GLU A 43 -7.06 -13.33 -10.10
N VAL A 44 -6.02 -14.04 -9.66
CA VAL A 44 -5.30 -13.72 -8.42
C VAL A 44 -4.61 -12.37 -8.53
N HIS A 45 -3.97 -12.09 -9.66
CA HIS A 45 -3.32 -10.80 -9.91
C HIS A 45 -4.32 -9.64 -9.86
N VAL A 46 -5.49 -9.77 -10.53
CA VAL A 46 -6.57 -8.80 -10.49
C VAL A 46 -7.12 -8.61 -9.08
N PHE A 47 -7.35 -9.70 -8.35
CA PHE A 47 -7.83 -9.68 -6.97
C PHE A 47 -6.90 -8.86 -6.05
N LEU A 48 -5.60 -9.11 -6.13
CA LEU A 48 -4.59 -8.44 -5.31
C LEU A 48 -4.34 -6.97 -5.73
N ASN A 49 -4.68 -6.60 -6.96
CA ASN A 49 -4.47 -5.26 -7.53
C ASN A 49 -5.79 -4.50 -7.78
N THR A 50 -6.89 -4.88 -7.13
CA THR A 50 -8.15 -4.11 -7.15
C THR A 50 -7.90 -2.64 -6.76
N GLN A 51 -8.65 -1.69 -7.32
CA GLN A 51 -8.47 -0.26 -7.03
C GLN A 51 -9.77 0.33 -6.47
N ALA A 52 -9.79 0.66 -5.18
CA ALA A 52 -10.90 1.38 -4.58
C ALA A 52 -10.82 2.87 -4.96
N VAL A 53 -11.88 3.39 -5.57
CA VAL A 53 -11.96 4.79 -6.03
C VAL A 53 -13.31 5.39 -5.67
N GLY A 54 -13.49 6.71 -5.75
CA GLY A 54 -14.77 7.37 -5.50
C GLY A 54 -14.64 8.66 -4.68
N VAL A 55 -15.79 9.28 -4.40
CA VAL A 55 -15.86 10.57 -3.68
C VAL A 55 -15.25 10.50 -2.28
N PHE A 56 -15.19 9.31 -1.68
CA PHE A 56 -14.51 9.09 -0.41
C PHE A 56 -13.04 9.52 -0.43
N PHE A 57 -12.35 9.39 -1.57
CA PHE A 57 -10.92 9.68 -1.70
C PHE A 57 -10.61 11.12 -2.14
N GLU A 58 -11.61 12.00 -2.21
CA GLU A 58 -11.42 13.38 -2.69
C GLU A 58 -10.79 14.31 -1.65
N SER A 59 -10.87 13.96 -0.36
CA SER A 59 -10.41 14.84 0.71
C SER A 59 -9.60 14.11 1.81
N PRO A 60 -8.72 14.85 2.51
CA PRO A 60 -7.99 14.32 3.65
C PRO A 60 -8.90 13.88 4.81
N PRO A 61 -8.50 12.85 5.59
CA PRO A 61 -7.29 12.04 5.41
C PRO A 61 -7.46 10.88 4.43
N MET A 62 -8.67 10.65 3.91
CA MET A 62 -9.01 9.47 3.09
C MET A 62 -8.26 9.44 1.76
N CYS A 63 -8.03 10.62 1.16
CA CYS A 63 -7.21 10.74 -0.05
C CYS A 63 -5.77 10.25 0.11
N TYR A 64 -5.30 10.00 1.35
CA TYR A 64 -3.97 9.47 1.64
C TYR A 64 -3.92 7.95 1.80
N TYR A 65 -5.06 7.26 1.83
CA TYR A 65 -5.08 5.81 2.09
C TYR A 65 -4.50 4.98 0.93
N GLY A 66 -4.34 5.62 -0.23
CA GLY A 66 -4.06 4.95 -1.49
C GLY A 66 -5.29 4.21 -2.01
N GLU A 67 -5.17 3.61 -3.18
CA GLU A 67 -6.28 2.97 -3.88
C GLU A 67 -6.17 1.45 -3.89
N SER A 68 -4.97 0.92 -3.65
CA SER A 68 -4.68 -0.51 -3.71
C SER A 68 -4.80 -1.20 -2.35
N PRO A 69 -5.09 -2.52 -2.33
CA PRO A 69 -5.11 -3.32 -1.11
C PRO A 69 -3.84 -3.21 -0.28
N ILE A 70 -2.67 -3.20 -0.93
CA ILE A 70 -1.38 -3.11 -0.24
C ILE A 70 -1.15 -1.72 0.38
N ALA A 71 -1.64 -0.64 -0.26
CA ALA A 71 -1.59 0.70 0.33
C ALA A 71 -2.48 0.79 1.56
N TYR A 72 -3.70 0.24 1.50
CA TYR A 72 -4.60 0.11 2.65
C TYR A 72 -3.96 -0.68 3.79
N ALA A 73 -3.47 -1.89 3.51
CA ALA A 73 -2.78 -2.71 4.50
C ALA A 73 -1.60 -1.95 5.13
N SER A 74 -0.90 -1.15 4.34
CA SER A 74 0.20 -0.30 4.81
C SER A 74 -0.29 0.80 5.76
N VAL A 75 -1.26 1.61 5.34
CA VAL A 75 -1.80 2.72 6.14
C VAL A 75 -2.36 2.22 7.47
N PHE A 76 -3.09 1.10 7.47
CA PHE A 76 -3.65 0.50 8.68
C PHE A 76 -2.63 -0.27 9.53
N GLY A 77 -1.37 -0.38 9.09
CA GLY A 77 -0.28 -0.97 9.87
C GLY A 77 -0.27 -2.51 9.90
N LEU A 78 -0.85 -3.16 8.89
CA LEU A 78 -1.02 -4.61 8.80
C LEU A 78 0.23 -5.27 8.22
N ARG A 79 1.31 -5.29 9.01
CA ARG A 79 2.66 -5.71 8.59
C ARG A 79 2.69 -7.15 8.03
N LYS A 80 1.96 -8.08 8.64
CA LYS A 80 1.95 -9.49 8.20
C LYS A 80 1.18 -9.64 6.90
N LEU A 81 0.10 -8.89 6.73
CA LEU A 81 -0.65 -8.88 5.48
C LEU A 81 0.17 -8.29 4.33
N VAL A 82 0.85 -7.15 4.56
CA VAL A 82 1.75 -6.56 3.54
C VAL A 82 2.81 -7.56 3.12
N ARG A 83 3.44 -8.25 4.09
CA ARG A 83 4.40 -9.30 3.80
C ARG A 83 3.81 -10.44 2.97
N ALA A 84 2.66 -10.97 3.39
CA ALA A 84 1.98 -12.06 2.69
C ALA A 84 1.60 -11.68 1.25
N MET A 85 1.12 -10.46 1.01
CA MET A 85 0.83 -9.96 -0.34
C MET A 85 2.08 -9.87 -1.21
N LEU A 86 3.20 -9.38 -0.68
CA LEU A 86 4.45 -9.28 -1.42
C LEU A 86 5.06 -10.65 -1.72
N ASP A 87 4.98 -11.60 -0.78
CA ASP A 87 5.49 -12.97 -0.96
C ASP A 87 4.77 -13.71 -2.10
N THR A 88 3.57 -13.27 -2.50
CA THR A 88 2.88 -13.83 -3.70
C THR A 88 3.62 -13.53 -5.01
N GLY A 89 4.42 -12.47 -5.05
CA GLY A 89 5.03 -11.98 -6.28
C GLY A 89 4.06 -11.30 -7.24
N PHE A 90 2.79 -11.10 -6.91
CA PHE A 90 1.79 -10.43 -7.76
C PHE A 90 1.60 -8.94 -7.44
N VAL A 91 2.18 -8.45 -6.34
CA VAL A 91 2.08 -7.06 -5.90
C VAL A 91 3.47 -6.53 -5.61
N SER A 92 3.69 -5.23 -5.80
CA SER A 92 4.94 -4.53 -5.55
C SER A 92 4.72 -3.25 -4.76
N LEU A 93 5.71 -2.84 -3.96
CA LEU A 93 5.71 -1.55 -3.28
C LEU A 93 5.97 -0.37 -4.25
N ASN A 94 6.46 -0.66 -5.46
CA ASN A 94 6.85 0.35 -6.45
C ASN A 94 5.90 0.41 -7.65
N GLU A 95 4.96 -0.51 -7.74
CA GLU A 95 4.05 -0.55 -8.87
C GLU A 95 3.02 0.55 -8.69
N ASN A 96 2.93 1.40 -9.72
CA ASN A 96 2.05 2.55 -9.73
C ASN A 96 0.62 2.07 -10.04
N VAL A 97 0.03 1.33 -9.11
CA VAL A 97 -1.24 0.63 -9.34
C VAL A 97 -2.45 1.59 -9.32
N GLY A 98 -2.29 2.75 -8.67
CA GLY A 98 -3.34 3.75 -8.51
C GLY A 98 -3.51 4.61 -9.75
N LYS A 99 -4.65 4.45 -10.44
CA LYS A 99 -4.97 5.20 -11.67
C LYS A 99 -5.22 6.69 -11.42
N LEU A 100 -5.67 7.07 -10.23
CA LEU A 100 -5.99 8.47 -9.92
C LEU A 100 -4.94 9.08 -9.00
N LEU A 101 -4.51 8.33 -7.99
CA LEU A 101 -3.67 8.90 -6.95
C LEU A 101 -2.19 8.60 -7.15
N GLY A 102 -1.81 7.56 -7.89
CA GLY A 102 -0.41 7.22 -8.15
C GLY A 102 0.49 7.00 -6.91
N PHE A 103 -0.15 6.80 -5.76
CA PHE A 103 0.48 6.86 -4.45
C PHE A 103 1.05 5.50 -4.06
N LEU A 104 2.36 5.45 -3.85
CA LEU A 104 3.02 4.23 -3.39
C LEU A 104 2.72 3.99 -1.91
N PRO A 105 2.76 2.73 -1.43
CA PRO A 105 2.47 2.41 -0.04
C PRO A 105 3.30 3.20 0.99
N LEU A 106 4.57 3.53 0.68
CA LEU A 106 5.40 4.34 1.58
C LEU A 106 4.94 5.79 1.68
N HIS A 107 4.47 6.39 0.58
CA HIS A 107 3.90 7.74 0.56
C HIS A 107 2.56 7.77 1.30
N ALA A 108 1.71 6.76 1.12
CA ALA A 108 0.45 6.60 1.86
C ALA A 108 0.68 6.50 3.37
N VAL A 109 1.65 5.69 3.79
CA VAL A 109 2.08 5.57 5.21
C VAL A 109 2.62 6.87 5.76
N THR A 110 3.36 7.63 4.94
CA THR A 110 3.91 8.92 5.33
C THR A 110 2.81 9.95 5.53
N ALA A 111 1.90 10.09 4.57
CA ALA A 111 0.78 11.02 4.60
C ALA A 111 -0.28 10.65 5.66
N SER A 112 -0.36 9.38 6.06
CA SER A 112 -1.17 8.94 7.22
C SER A 112 -0.46 9.05 8.57
N GLY A 113 0.84 9.37 8.58
CA GLY A 113 1.59 9.71 9.79
C GLY A 113 1.93 8.50 10.66
N ASN A 114 2.25 7.37 10.04
CA ASN A 114 2.53 6.11 10.74
C ASN A 114 4.05 5.79 10.73
N PRO A 115 4.84 6.30 11.70
CA PRO A 115 6.30 6.12 11.72
C PRO A 115 6.73 4.66 11.91
N ARG A 116 5.92 3.85 12.61
CA ARG A 116 6.20 2.42 12.77
C ARG A 116 6.05 1.68 11.46
N MET A 117 5.00 1.95 10.70
CA MET A 117 4.86 1.32 9.40
C MET A 117 5.88 1.85 8.40
N TYR A 118 6.25 3.13 8.51
CA TYR A 118 7.32 3.69 7.69
C TYR A 118 8.62 2.92 7.90
N ASN A 119 9.07 2.74 9.14
CA ASN A 119 10.27 1.96 9.44
C ASN A 119 10.18 0.51 8.95
N PHE A 120 9.00 -0.09 9.07
CA PHE A 120 8.78 -1.44 8.55
C PHE A 120 9.02 -1.51 7.05
N LEU A 121 8.34 -0.68 6.27
CA LEU A 121 8.50 -0.65 4.82
C LEU A 121 9.90 -0.21 4.41
N ALA A 122 10.43 0.86 5.04
CA ALA A 122 11.69 1.53 4.72
C ALA A 122 12.95 0.71 5.01
N ARG A 123 12.93 -0.10 6.08
CA ARG A 123 14.13 -0.69 6.67
C ARG A 123 13.94 -2.16 7.01
N GLU A 124 12.97 -2.47 7.87
CA GLU A 124 12.79 -3.83 8.40
C GLU A 124 12.50 -4.83 7.26
N LEU A 125 11.65 -4.47 6.32
CA LEU A 125 11.19 -5.35 5.26
C LEU A 125 12.30 -5.68 4.24
N PRO A 126 13.09 -4.70 3.72
CA PRO A 126 14.31 -4.98 2.97
C PRO A 126 15.31 -5.87 3.74
N GLU A 127 15.53 -5.63 5.03
CA GLU A 127 16.43 -6.46 5.86
C GLU A 127 15.96 -7.91 5.99
N ILE A 128 14.65 -8.11 6.21
CA ILE A 128 14.05 -9.44 6.28
C ILE A 128 14.24 -10.15 4.92
N GLN A 129 14.09 -9.42 3.81
CA GLN A 129 14.30 -9.99 2.47
C GLN A 129 15.75 -10.42 2.23
N LEU A 130 16.72 -9.62 2.68
CA LEU A 130 18.15 -9.97 2.59
C LEU A 130 18.50 -11.22 3.43
N LYS A 131 17.91 -11.35 4.63
CA LYS A 131 18.17 -12.47 5.54
C LYS A 131 17.53 -13.79 5.09
N ASN A 132 16.33 -13.72 4.52
CA ASN A 132 15.53 -14.90 4.20
C ASN A 132 15.82 -15.50 2.82
N GLY A 133 16.85 -15.03 2.10
CA GLY A 133 17.36 -15.62 0.86
C GLY A 133 16.27 -16.16 -0.06
N SER A 134 15.52 -15.28 -0.73
CA SER A 134 14.52 -15.61 -1.78
C SER A 134 13.74 -16.92 -1.55
N GLY A 135 13.08 -17.03 -0.39
CA GLY A 135 12.42 -18.27 0.02
C GLY A 135 11.17 -18.66 -0.78
N ILE A 136 10.52 -17.75 -1.54
CA ILE A 136 9.55 -17.99 -2.63
C ILE A 136 9.26 -16.66 -3.41
N ALA A 137 9.24 -16.77 -4.74
CA ALA A 137 8.64 -15.97 -5.83
C ALA A 137 8.96 -14.48 -6.10
N ALA A 138 9.01 -13.56 -5.14
CA ALA A 138 9.03 -12.12 -5.49
C ALA A 138 10.47 -11.57 -5.69
N PRO A 139 10.80 -11.00 -6.87
CA PRO A 139 12.13 -10.42 -7.10
C PRO A 139 12.39 -9.23 -6.16
N ALA A 140 13.67 -9.03 -5.78
CA ALA A 140 14.10 -8.01 -4.82
C ALA A 140 13.59 -6.59 -5.16
N GLU A 141 13.35 -6.32 -6.43
CA GLU A 141 12.77 -5.08 -6.96
C GLU A 141 11.34 -4.79 -6.47
N LYS A 142 10.55 -5.80 -6.07
CA LYS A 142 9.19 -5.60 -5.51
C LYS A 142 9.23 -5.08 -4.07
N PHE A 143 10.35 -5.29 -3.40
CA PHE A 143 10.65 -4.87 -2.03
C PHE A 143 11.52 -3.61 -1.97
N ALA A 144 12.22 -3.28 -3.07
CA ALA A 144 12.93 -2.03 -3.21
C ALA A 144 11.97 -0.87 -2.99
N ILE A 145 12.48 0.30 -2.62
CA ILE A 145 11.65 1.46 -2.33
C ILE A 145 12.06 2.53 -3.32
N THR A 146 11.15 2.92 -4.20
CA THR A 146 11.35 4.11 -5.01
C THR A 146 11.22 5.34 -4.11
N LYS A 147 12.18 6.26 -4.27
CA LYS A 147 12.22 7.50 -3.49
C LYS A 147 11.10 8.48 -3.89
N PHE A 148 10.44 8.27 -5.04
CA PHE A 148 9.52 9.22 -5.63
C PHE A 148 8.19 8.53 -5.94
N GLY A 149 7.11 9.13 -5.47
CA GLY A 149 5.73 8.72 -5.74
C GLY A 149 5.00 9.88 -6.41
N ARG A 150 3.82 9.62 -6.98
CA ARG A 150 3.03 10.63 -7.69
C ARG A 150 1.72 10.86 -6.95
N LEU A 151 1.22 12.10 -6.84
CA LEU A 151 -0.14 12.43 -6.37
C LEU A 151 -0.57 13.75 -6.96
N SER A 152 -1.05 13.67 -8.20
CA SER A 152 -1.25 14.87 -9.02
C SER A 152 -2.44 15.69 -8.55
N SER A 153 -3.45 15.05 -7.94
CA SER A 153 -4.62 15.74 -7.37
C SER A 153 -4.28 16.68 -6.20
N LEU A 154 -3.18 16.44 -5.50
CA LEU A 154 -2.71 17.28 -4.38
C LEU A 154 -1.38 17.98 -4.65
N ASN A 155 -0.92 17.99 -5.90
CA ASN A 155 0.39 18.51 -6.30
C ASN A 155 1.56 17.92 -5.47
N LEU A 156 1.54 16.61 -5.17
CA LEU A 156 2.64 15.89 -4.52
C LEU A 156 3.42 15.00 -5.50
N ASP A 157 3.47 15.41 -6.76
CA ASP A 157 4.17 14.67 -7.80
C ASP A 157 5.67 14.65 -7.59
N ASP A 158 6.27 13.47 -7.81
CA ASP A 158 7.70 13.21 -7.74
C ASP A 158 8.33 13.66 -6.41
N MET A 159 7.56 13.58 -5.32
CA MET A 159 8.02 13.91 -3.98
C MET A 159 8.55 12.69 -3.23
N THR A 160 9.60 12.92 -2.46
CA THR A 160 10.06 11.99 -1.43
C THR A 160 9.12 11.95 -0.23
N PRO A 161 9.12 10.87 0.57
CA PRO A 161 8.43 10.84 1.85
C PRO A 161 8.74 12.05 2.74
N LEU A 162 10.00 12.48 2.83
CA LEU A 162 10.38 13.67 3.61
C LEU A 162 9.71 14.96 3.07
N GLN A 163 9.69 15.13 1.75
CA GLN A 163 9.01 16.26 1.10
C GLN A 163 7.49 16.22 1.29
N ILE A 164 6.86 15.04 1.22
CA ILE A 164 5.43 14.89 1.54
C ILE A 164 5.17 15.30 2.99
N ALA A 165 5.96 14.79 3.94
CA ALA A 165 5.79 15.14 5.35
C ALA A 165 5.95 16.65 5.58
N ALA A 166 6.87 17.31 4.88
CA ALA A 166 7.02 18.77 4.92
C ALA A 166 5.81 19.49 4.32
N LYS A 167 5.39 19.09 3.11
CA LYS A 167 4.30 19.72 2.34
C LYS A 167 2.95 19.61 3.05
N LEU A 168 2.71 18.49 3.74
CA LEU A 168 1.51 18.24 4.54
C LEU A 168 1.63 18.72 5.99
N ALA A 169 2.70 19.47 6.33
CA ALA A 169 2.96 20.00 7.67
C ALA A 169 2.99 18.93 8.79
N MET A 170 3.40 17.70 8.47
CA MET A 170 3.44 16.57 9.38
C MET A 170 4.72 16.57 10.22
N ARG A 171 4.81 17.51 11.16
CA ARG A 171 6.03 17.77 11.97
C ARG A 171 6.65 16.50 12.57
N LEU A 172 5.84 15.63 13.18
CA LEU A 172 6.35 14.41 13.82
C LEU A 172 6.88 13.41 12.80
N MET A 173 6.19 13.26 11.67
CA MET A 173 6.63 12.36 10.60
C MET A 173 7.89 12.90 9.92
N TYR A 174 7.95 14.20 9.67
CA TYR A 174 9.14 14.88 9.12
C TYR A 174 10.37 14.67 10.02
N GLN A 175 10.23 14.92 11.32
CA GLN A 175 11.30 14.70 12.28
C GLN A 175 11.71 13.23 12.39
N HIS A 176 10.74 12.31 12.27
CA HIS A 176 11.00 10.88 12.29
C HIS A 176 11.82 10.44 11.07
N ILE A 177 11.38 10.84 9.86
CA ILE A 177 12.09 10.52 8.61
C ILE A 177 13.48 11.15 8.62
N LEU A 178 13.61 12.41 8.99
CA LEU A 178 14.90 13.11 9.03
C LEU A 178 15.93 12.45 9.97
N LYS A 179 15.47 11.82 11.06
CA LYS A 179 16.34 11.05 11.97
C LYS A 179 16.64 9.63 11.46
N ALA A 180 15.86 9.18 10.49
CA ALA A 180 15.93 7.84 9.91
C ALA A 180 16.65 7.81 8.54
N GLU A 181 17.06 8.96 8.02
CA GLU A 181 18.02 9.06 6.90
C GLU A 181 19.43 9.27 7.45
#